data_AF-A0A7S4V1W0-F1
#
_entry.id   AF-A0A7S4V1W0-F1
#
_cell.length_a   1.000
_cell.length_b   1.000
_cell.length_c   1.000
_cell.angle_alpha   90.00
_cell.angle_beta   90.00
_cell.angle_gamma   90.00
#
_symmetry.space_group_name_H-M   'P 1'
#
loop_
_entity.id
_entity.type
_entity.pdbx_description
1 polymer ?
#
loop_
_entity_poly.entity_id
_entity_poly.type
_entity_poly.pdbx_seq_one_letter_code
_entity_poly.pdbx_strand_id
1 'polypeptide(L)'
;CMMQDYPKRLGPEARVGFTLYPADFGYFPCKNDIGTAARLSAAGLPPHGAASAEAAVYRAHCRALELLGAHIGASREHAWRGGLQAMTPAVVLWPSFAPCFIELRRKLRRPASIRVATGSSLEISGEGVCIDELDLDGALSIRAAPGVLLHVVRLVVRNRGYEFVALSEEQADDAPEELQMRGYRIVRHETETVDVREPGSYTLTDGALVRSEAALAAVP
;
A
#
# COMPACT_ATOMS: atom_id res chain seq x y z
N CYS A 1 -16.99 8.60 -31.25
CA CYS A 1 -16.52 7.19 -31.30
C CYS A 1 -15.74 6.96 -30.01
N MET A 2 -16.07 5.94 -29.24
CA MET A 2 -15.31 5.57 -28.05
C MET A 2 -14.42 4.36 -28.33
N MET A 3 -13.25 4.25 -27.69
CA MET A 3 -12.34 3.12 -27.91
C MET A 3 -13.03 1.76 -27.63
N GLN A 4 -13.93 1.71 -26.65
CA GLN A 4 -14.71 0.51 -26.34
C GLN A 4 -15.82 0.15 -27.35
N ASP A 5 -16.03 0.95 -28.40
CA ASP A 5 -16.98 0.62 -29.48
C ASP A 5 -16.39 -0.38 -30.49
N TYR A 6 -15.07 -0.63 -30.46
CA TYR A 6 -14.39 -1.55 -31.38
C TYR A 6 -15.04 -2.94 -31.48
N PRO A 7 -15.47 -3.60 -30.38
CA PRO A 7 -16.11 -4.91 -30.46
C PRO A 7 -17.37 -4.95 -31.33
N LYS A 8 -18.06 -3.82 -31.54
CA LYS A 8 -19.24 -3.72 -32.41
C LYS A 8 -18.91 -3.86 -33.90
N ARG A 9 -17.62 -3.79 -34.26
CA ARG A 9 -17.12 -3.92 -35.65
C ARG A 9 -16.58 -5.33 -35.94
N LEU A 10 -16.51 -6.20 -34.94
CA LEU A 10 -16.01 -7.55 -35.11
C LEU A 10 -17.06 -8.44 -35.79
N GLY A 11 -16.60 -9.35 -36.66
CA GLY A 11 -17.46 -10.34 -37.33
C GLY A 11 -17.97 -11.43 -36.38
N PRO A 12 -18.92 -12.28 -36.83
CA PRO A 12 -19.57 -13.30 -35.98
C PRO A 12 -18.59 -14.34 -35.41
N GLU A 13 -17.44 -14.57 -36.06
CA GLU A 13 -16.41 -15.51 -35.60
C GLU A 13 -15.55 -14.97 -34.44
N ALA A 14 -15.68 -13.69 -34.11
CA ALA A 14 -14.88 -13.07 -33.06
C ALA A 14 -15.39 -13.46 -31.65
N ARG A 15 -14.46 -13.84 -30.78
CA ARG A 15 -14.76 -14.19 -29.39
C ARG A 15 -14.62 -12.96 -28.50
N VAL A 16 -15.74 -12.38 -28.08
CA VAL A 16 -15.81 -11.22 -27.18
C VAL A 16 -16.42 -11.64 -25.86
N GLY A 17 -15.79 -11.25 -24.74
CA GLY A 17 -16.27 -11.55 -23.40
C GLY A 17 -15.85 -10.47 -22.40
N PHE A 18 -16.17 -10.68 -21.13
CA PHE A 18 -15.80 -9.81 -20.02
C PHE A 18 -15.24 -10.62 -18.87
N THR A 19 -14.34 -10.01 -18.10
CA THR A 19 -13.81 -10.56 -16.85
C THR A 19 -14.23 -9.64 -15.71
N LEU A 20 -14.84 -10.20 -14.67
CA LEU A 20 -15.22 -9.45 -13.48
C LEU A 20 -14.12 -9.59 -12.43
N TYR A 21 -13.61 -8.46 -11.95
CA TYR A 21 -12.65 -8.43 -10.86
C TYR A 21 -13.37 -8.19 -9.53
N PRO A 22 -12.87 -8.74 -8.42
CA PRO A 22 -13.30 -8.32 -7.09
C PRO A 22 -13.11 -6.82 -6.91
N ALA A 23 -13.98 -6.20 -6.12
CA ALA A 23 -13.94 -4.76 -5.88
C ALA A 23 -12.55 -4.29 -5.43
N ASP A 24 -11.89 -5.06 -4.54
CA ASP A 24 -10.57 -4.76 -3.96
C ASP A 24 -9.41 -4.65 -4.96
N PHE A 25 -9.56 -5.16 -6.19
CA PHE A 25 -8.49 -5.19 -7.20
C PHE A 25 -8.92 -4.60 -8.56
N GLY A 26 -10.15 -4.06 -8.64
CA GLY A 26 -10.78 -3.75 -9.91
C GLY A 26 -10.66 -2.28 -10.33
N TYR A 27 -11.51 -1.42 -9.75
CA TYR A 27 -11.80 -0.09 -10.30
C TYR A 27 -11.81 1.00 -9.23
N PHE A 28 -10.75 1.82 -9.19
CA PHE A 28 -10.56 2.90 -8.23
C PHE A 28 -10.05 4.19 -8.90
N PRO A 29 -10.83 4.78 -9.81
CA PRO A 29 -10.41 6.00 -10.49
C PRO A 29 -10.32 7.17 -9.50
N CYS A 30 -9.37 8.07 -9.77
CA CYS A 30 -9.36 9.44 -9.27
C CYS A 30 -9.82 10.35 -10.42
N LYS A 31 -11.13 10.58 -10.52
CA LYS A 31 -11.74 11.35 -11.64
C LYS A 31 -12.63 12.50 -11.19
N ASN A 32 -13.12 12.45 -9.97
CA ASN A 32 -13.99 13.48 -9.42
C ASN A 32 -13.17 14.47 -8.60
N ASP A 33 -13.52 15.75 -8.70
CA ASP A 33 -13.06 16.78 -7.78
C ASP A 33 -13.58 16.51 -6.35
N ILE A 34 -13.00 17.19 -5.37
CA ILE A 34 -13.29 16.94 -3.95
C ILE A 34 -14.75 17.24 -3.57
N GLY A 35 -15.39 18.24 -4.21
CA GLY A 35 -16.78 18.59 -3.95
C GLY A 35 -17.75 17.56 -4.53
N THR A 36 -17.50 17.12 -5.76
CA THR A 36 -18.27 16.01 -6.37
C THR A 36 -18.11 14.72 -5.58
N ALA A 37 -16.89 14.39 -5.15
CA ALA A 37 -16.61 13.22 -4.32
C ALA A 37 -17.40 13.27 -3.00
N ALA A 38 -17.42 14.43 -2.32
CA ALA A 38 -18.17 14.61 -1.08
C ALA A 38 -19.68 14.38 -1.26
N ARG A 39 -20.27 14.94 -2.32
CA ARG A 39 -21.69 14.76 -2.64
C ARG A 39 -22.03 13.29 -2.93
N LEU A 40 -21.16 12.58 -3.66
CA LEU A 40 -21.36 11.14 -3.94
C LEU A 40 -21.24 10.30 -2.67
N SER A 41 -20.23 10.58 -1.84
CA SER A 41 -20.05 9.93 -0.54
C SER A 41 -21.29 10.10 0.35
N ALA A 42 -21.83 11.31 0.46
CA ALA A 42 -23.05 11.60 1.23
C ALA A 42 -24.30 10.86 0.70
N ALA A 43 -24.33 10.54 -0.59
CA ALA A 43 -25.39 9.75 -1.22
C ALA A 43 -25.17 8.22 -1.11
N GLY A 44 -24.11 7.77 -0.42
CA GLY A 44 -23.74 6.35 -0.34
C GLY A 44 -23.17 5.78 -1.64
N LEU A 45 -22.71 6.63 -2.56
CA LEU A 45 -22.12 6.23 -3.83
C LEU A 45 -20.59 6.30 -3.78
N PRO A 46 -19.88 5.49 -4.60
CA PRO A 46 -18.43 5.56 -4.69
C PRO A 46 -17.93 6.98 -5.04
N PRO A 47 -17.08 7.61 -4.18
CA PRO A 47 -16.68 9.00 -4.36
C PRO A 47 -15.79 9.22 -5.60
N HIS A 48 -14.91 8.25 -5.92
CA HIS A 48 -13.98 8.31 -7.04
C HIS A 48 -13.11 9.60 -7.10
N GLY A 49 -12.83 10.17 -5.93
CA GLY A 49 -11.89 11.28 -5.74
C GLY A 49 -10.54 10.79 -5.22
N ALA A 50 -9.59 11.71 -5.04
CA ALA A 50 -8.20 11.39 -4.70
C ALA A 50 -8.06 10.57 -3.41
N ALA A 51 -8.74 10.96 -2.32
CA ALA A 51 -8.71 10.22 -1.05
C ALA A 51 -9.20 8.77 -1.21
N SER A 52 -10.28 8.56 -1.96
CA SER A 52 -10.83 7.21 -2.18
C SER A 52 -9.94 6.33 -3.04
N ALA A 53 -9.24 6.93 -4.01
CA ALA A 53 -8.28 6.22 -4.85
C ALA A 53 -7.00 5.85 -4.06
N GLU A 54 -6.49 6.76 -3.23
CA GLU A 54 -5.33 6.49 -2.35
C GLU A 54 -5.67 5.39 -1.32
N ALA A 55 -6.84 5.46 -0.68
CA ALA A 55 -7.32 4.44 0.24
C ALA A 55 -7.43 3.05 -0.41
N ALA A 56 -7.87 3.00 -1.68
CA ALA A 56 -7.99 1.76 -2.41
C ALA A 56 -6.63 1.10 -2.68
N VAL A 57 -5.57 1.88 -2.92
CA VAL A 57 -4.20 1.34 -3.08
C VAL A 57 -3.74 0.68 -1.79
N TYR A 58 -3.90 1.35 -0.64
CA TYR A 58 -3.56 0.77 0.66
C TYR A 58 -4.35 -0.50 0.94
N ARG A 59 -5.65 -0.47 0.64
CA ARG A 59 -6.54 -1.63 0.80
C ARG A 59 -6.13 -2.79 -0.09
N ALA A 60 -5.76 -2.55 -1.35
CA ALA A 60 -5.30 -3.59 -2.27
C ALA A 60 -4.03 -4.28 -1.76
N HIS A 61 -3.06 -3.52 -1.24
CA HIS A 61 -1.84 -4.10 -0.64
C HIS A 61 -2.13 -4.84 0.66
N CYS A 62 -2.95 -4.27 1.55
CA CYS A 62 -3.42 -4.96 2.74
C CYS A 62 -4.10 -6.28 2.39
N ARG A 63 -4.99 -6.25 1.39
CA ARG A 63 -5.73 -7.43 0.94
C ARG A 63 -4.82 -8.50 0.35
N ALA A 64 -3.78 -8.10 -0.38
CA ALA A 64 -2.78 -9.04 -0.88
C ALA A 64 -2.04 -9.75 0.26
N LEU A 65 -1.70 -9.04 1.34
CA LEU A 65 -1.08 -9.63 2.53
C LEU A 65 -2.06 -10.58 3.27
N GLU A 66 -3.30 -10.18 3.47
CA GLU A 66 -4.34 -11.01 4.09
C GLU A 66 -4.59 -12.32 3.32
N LEU A 67 -4.63 -12.27 1.99
CA LEU A 67 -4.81 -13.45 1.14
C LEU A 67 -3.66 -14.47 1.29
N LEU A 68 -2.49 -14.02 1.76
CA LEU A 68 -1.35 -14.90 2.08
C LEU A 68 -1.37 -15.38 3.52
N GLY A 69 -2.25 -14.84 4.37
CA GLY A 69 -2.42 -15.21 5.77
C GLY A 69 -1.92 -14.18 6.79
N ALA A 70 -1.49 -13.00 6.36
CA ALA A 70 -1.09 -11.93 7.29
C ALA A 70 -2.29 -11.38 8.07
N HIS A 71 -2.01 -10.87 9.27
CA HIS A 71 -2.99 -10.21 10.11
C HIS A 71 -2.90 -8.69 9.92
N ILE A 72 -3.90 -8.11 9.27
CA ILE A 72 -4.01 -6.66 9.07
C ILE A 72 -5.06 -6.09 10.01
N GLY A 73 -4.74 -4.96 10.64
CA GLY A 73 -5.65 -4.25 11.51
C GLY A 73 -6.87 -3.74 10.76
N ALA A 74 -8.00 -3.67 11.46
CA ALA A 74 -9.27 -3.18 10.91
C ALA A 74 -9.13 -1.76 10.35
N SER A 75 -9.93 -1.42 9.34
CA SER A 75 -10.01 -0.05 8.82
C SER A 75 -10.62 0.92 9.83
N ARG A 76 -10.22 2.18 9.78
CA ARG A 76 -10.87 3.30 10.48
C ARG A 76 -11.58 4.19 9.48
N GLU A 77 -12.75 4.67 9.84
CA GLU A 77 -13.42 5.71 9.06
C GLU A 77 -12.83 7.08 9.38
N HIS A 78 -12.59 7.85 8.33
CA HIS A 78 -12.12 9.22 8.43
C HIS A 78 -13.05 10.14 7.66
N ALA A 79 -13.38 11.27 8.27
CA ALA A 79 -14.13 12.34 7.63
C ALA A 79 -13.14 13.31 6.97
N TRP A 80 -13.06 13.25 5.65
CA TRP A 80 -12.31 14.19 4.83
C TRP A 80 -13.26 15.20 4.18
N ARG A 81 -12.71 16.28 3.62
CA ARG A 81 -13.49 17.20 2.78
C ARG A 81 -14.15 16.48 1.60
N GLY A 82 -13.52 15.42 1.08
CA GLY A 82 -14.06 14.56 0.01
C GLY A 82 -15.09 13.52 0.45
N GLY A 83 -15.52 13.54 1.72
CA GLY A 83 -16.49 12.61 2.29
C GLY A 83 -15.89 11.61 3.28
N LEU A 84 -16.72 10.68 3.74
CA LEU A 84 -16.31 9.58 4.62
C LEU A 84 -15.51 8.56 3.82
N GLN A 85 -14.37 8.16 4.36
CA GLN A 85 -13.49 7.17 3.75
C GLN A 85 -12.95 6.20 4.79
N ALA A 86 -13.18 4.91 4.58
CA ALA A 86 -12.52 3.86 5.35
C ALA A 86 -11.07 3.71 4.89
N MET A 87 -10.14 3.80 5.84
CA MET A 87 -8.69 3.68 5.65
C MET A 87 -8.20 2.43 6.39
N THR A 88 -7.60 1.49 5.66
CA THR A 88 -6.80 0.41 6.24
C THR A 88 -5.46 0.96 6.74
N PRO A 89 -4.60 0.15 7.39
CA PRO A 89 -3.19 0.51 7.51
C PRO A 89 -2.61 0.94 6.16
N ALA A 90 -1.75 1.96 6.17
CA ALA A 90 -1.16 2.53 4.98
C ALA A 90 0.01 1.67 4.50
N VAL A 91 -0.31 0.59 3.77
CA VAL A 91 0.67 -0.35 3.23
C VAL A 91 0.99 -0.02 1.77
N VAL A 92 2.28 0.14 1.48
CA VAL A 92 2.81 0.37 0.14
C VAL A 92 3.87 -0.68 -0.17
N LEU A 93 3.54 -1.59 -1.09
CA LEU A 93 4.46 -2.58 -1.63
C LEU A 93 4.96 -2.07 -2.98
N TRP A 94 6.22 -1.67 -3.05
CA TRP A 94 6.77 -1.15 -4.30
C TRP A 94 6.89 -2.27 -5.35
N PRO A 95 6.78 -1.95 -6.66
CA PRO A 95 7.00 -2.94 -7.72
C PRO A 95 8.38 -3.61 -7.66
N SER A 96 9.41 -2.90 -7.16
CA SER A 96 10.75 -3.49 -6.94
C SER A 96 10.75 -4.54 -5.84
N PHE A 97 9.83 -4.46 -4.88
CA PHE A 97 9.63 -5.50 -3.88
C PHE A 97 8.78 -6.64 -4.41
N ALA A 98 7.56 -6.39 -4.88
CA ALA A 98 6.72 -7.48 -5.37
C ALA A 98 5.80 -6.97 -6.50
N PRO A 99 6.16 -7.17 -7.77
CA PRO A 99 5.35 -6.68 -8.89
C PRO A 99 4.06 -7.49 -9.08
N CYS A 100 3.97 -8.69 -8.50
CA CYS A 100 2.81 -9.56 -8.60
C CYS A 100 2.65 -10.46 -7.36
N PHE A 101 1.49 -11.10 -7.26
CA PHE A 101 1.13 -11.91 -6.09
C PHE A 101 2.05 -13.13 -5.86
N ILE A 102 2.57 -13.74 -6.94
CA ILE A 102 3.48 -14.89 -6.81
C ILE A 102 4.83 -14.48 -6.21
N GLU A 103 5.35 -13.32 -6.59
CA GLU A 103 6.58 -12.75 -6.02
C GLU A 103 6.38 -12.32 -4.57
N LEU A 104 5.23 -11.70 -4.25
CA LEU A 104 4.89 -11.38 -2.86
C LEU A 104 4.86 -12.64 -1.99
N ARG A 105 4.24 -13.73 -2.48
CA ARG A 105 4.18 -15.01 -1.78
C ARG A 105 5.56 -15.61 -1.51
N ARG A 106 6.51 -15.48 -2.44
CA ARG A 106 7.88 -15.98 -2.28
C ARG A 106 8.66 -15.21 -1.21
N LYS A 107 8.39 -13.90 -1.10
CA LYS A 107 9.10 -12.99 -0.18
C LYS A 107 8.58 -13.03 1.24
N LEU A 108 7.35 -13.48 1.46
CA LEU A 108 6.77 -13.68 2.77
C LEU A 108 6.86 -15.16 3.16
N ARG A 109 7.92 -15.56 3.87
CA ARG A 109 8.18 -16.98 4.17
C ARG A 109 7.24 -17.55 5.23
N ARG A 110 6.80 -16.70 6.16
CA ARG A 110 5.84 -17.06 7.22
C ARG A 110 4.72 -16.02 7.32
N PRO A 111 3.81 -15.91 6.31
CA PRO A 111 2.81 -14.84 6.25
C PRO A 111 1.93 -14.71 7.50
N ALA A 112 1.58 -15.82 8.17
CA ALA A 112 0.81 -15.82 9.42
C ALA A 112 1.52 -15.13 10.60
N SER A 113 2.83 -14.89 10.49
CA SER A 113 3.65 -14.16 11.47
C SER A 113 3.80 -12.67 11.12
N ILE A 114 3.12 -12.19 10.08
CA ILE A 114 3.08 -10.78 9.71
C ILE A 114 1.83 -10.16 10.34
N ARG A 115 2.03 -9.15 11.19
CA ARG A 115 1.00 -8.37 11.86
C ARG A 115 1.24 -6.89 11.60
N VAL A 116 0.22 -6.21 11.08
CA VAL A 116 0.23 -4.75 10.87
C VAL A 116 -0.96 -4.16 11.60
N ALA A 117 -0.73 -3.43 12.68
CA ALA A 117 -1.77 -2.85 13.52
C ALA A 117 -2.59 -1.77 12.79
N THR A 118 -3.80 -1.50 13.30
CA THR A 118 -4.66 -0.44 12.76
C THR A 118 -3.99 0.93 12.89
N GLY A 119 -3.92 1.67 11.78
CA GLY A 119 -3.30 3.00 11.73
C GLY A 119 -1.79 2.96 11.46
N SER A 120 -1.18 1.78 11.36
CA SER A 120 0.23 1.66 10.99
C SER A 120 0.49 2.04 9.53
N SER A 121 1.75 2.41 9.24
CA SER A 121 2.24 2.70 7.90
C SER A 121 3.43 1.81 7.57
N LEU A 122 3.35 1.06 6.47
CA LEU A 122 4.39 0.13 6.03
C LEU A 122 4.77 0.43 4.59
N GLU A 123 6.06 0.67 4.36
CA GLU A 123 6.61 0.83 3.03
C GLU A 123 7.73 -0.20 2.82
N ILE A 124 7.67 -0.97 1.74
CA ILE A 124 8.71 -1.96 1.40
C ILE A 124 9.14 -1.81 -0.05
N SER A 125 10.44 -1.60 -0.27
CA SER A 125 11.05 -1.59 -1.60
C SER A 125 12.36 -2.37 -1.63
N GLY A 126 12.65 -2.95 -2.80
CA GLY A 126 13.89 -3.69 -3.06
C GLY A 126 13.66 -5.16 -3.40
N GLU A 127 14.35 -5.61 -4.45
CA GLU A 127 14.18 -6.95 -5.01
C GLU A 127 14.68 -8.06 -4.08
N GLY A 128 15.74 -7.83 -3.32
CA GLY A 128 16.30 -8.86 -2.44
C GLY A 128 15.68 -8.90 -1.03
N VAL A 129 14.57 -8.21 -0.77
CA VAL A 129 13.93 -8.24 0.56
C VAL A 129 13.08 -9.50 0.75
N CYS A 130 13.28 -10.18 1.87
CA CYS A 130 12.46 -11.28 2.38
C CYS A 130 12.07 -11.02 3.82
N ILE A 131 10.85 -11.42 4.20
CA ILE A 131 10.33 -11.23 5.56
C ILE A 131 9.74 -12.54 6.07
N ASP A 132 10.22 -12.95 7.23
CA ASP A 132 9.70 -14.09 7.97
C ASP A 132 8.66 -13.63 9.00
N GLU A 133 9.06 -12.77 9.94
CA GLU A 133 8.19 -12.27 11.01
C GLU A 133 8.25 -10.75 11.10
N LEU A 134 7.07 -10.11 11.19
CA LEU A 134 6.92 -8.67 11.35
C LEU A 134 5.76 -8.40 12.28
N ASP A 135 5.98 -7.59 13.30
CA ASP A 135 4.93 -7.04 14.14
C ASP A 135 5.06 -5.51 14.18
N LEU A 136 4.15 -4.81 13.52
CA LEU A 136 4.19 -3.36 13.31
C LEU A 136 3.02 -2.63 13.95
N ASP A 137 3.32 -1.75 14.89
CA ASP A 137 2.41 -0.72 15.42
C ASP A 137 3.11 0.64 15.37
N GLY A 138 2.77 1.45 14.36
CA GLY A 138 3.47 2.68 14.02
C GLY A 138 3.91 2.72 12.55
N ALA A 139 5.05 3.33 12.23
CA ALA A 139 5.55 3.44 10.86
C ALA A 139 6.91 2.76 10.66
N LEU A 140 7.02 1.99 9.56
CA LEU A 140 8.22 1.29 9.13
C LEU A 140 8.45 1.47 7.63
N SER A 141 9.68 1.80 7.25
CA SER A 141 10.12 1.84 5.86
C SER A 141 11.34 0.95 5.67
N ILE A 142 11.22 -0.07 4.82
CA ILE A 142 12.30 -0.98 4.43
C ILE A 142 12.67 -0.68 2.98
N ARG A 143 13.95 -0.33 2.76
CA ARG A 143 14.52 -0.04 1.46
C ARG A 143 15.82 -0.81 1.28
N ALA A 144 15.86 -1.65 0.25
CA ALA A 144 17.07 -2.34 -0.17
C ALA A 144 17.44 -1.91 -1.60
N ALA A 145 18.66 -1.42 -1.78
CA ALA A 145 19.19 -1.05 -3.10
C ALA A 145 19.44 -2.28 -3.98
N PRO A 146 19.65 -2.09 -5.30
CA PRO A 146 20.02 -3.20 -6.19
C PRO A 146 21.26 -3.96 -5.69
N GLY A 147 21.22 -5.30 -5.75
CA GLY A 147 22.30 -6.16 -5.28
C GLY A 147 22.33 -6.41 -3.75
N VAL A 148 21.35 -5.89 -3.01
CA VAL A 148 21.17 -6.17 -1.58
C VAL A 148 20.21 -7.33 -1.39
N LEU A 149 20.63 -8.37 -0.66
CA LEU A 149 19.78 -9.44 -0.17
C LEU A 149 19.51 -9.19 1.32
N LEU A 150 18.31 -8.73 1.66
CA LEU A 150 17.91 -8.41 3.03
C LEU A 150 16.90 -9.45 3.52
N HIS A 151 17.31 -10.28 4.48
CA HIS A 151 16.43 -11.21 5.16
C HIS A 151 16.01 -10.66 6.53
N VAL A 152 14.75 -10.24 6.64
CA VAL A 152 14.12 -9.84 7.90
C VAL A 152 13.60 -11.11 8.58
N VAL A 153 14.36 -11.63 9.54
CA VAL A 153 14.01 -12.85 10.28
C VAL A 153 12.91 -12.56 11.30
N ARG A 154 13.08 -11.49 12.06
CA ARG A 154 12.09 -10.99 13.01
C ARG A 154 12.28 -9.51 13.23
N LEU A 155 11.19 -8.76 13.16
CA LEU A 155 11.20 -7.33 13.47
C LEU A 155 9.93 -6.93 14.21
N VAL A 156 10.10 -6.28 15.36
CA VAL A 156 9.00 -5.68 16.13
C VAL A 156 9.23 -4.17 16.14
N VAL A 157 8.26 -3.41 15.67
CA VAL A 157 8.31 -1.94 15.64
C VAL A 157 7.13 -1.38 16.42
N ARG A 158 7.44 -0.50 17.36
CA ARG A 158 6.50 0.29 18.17
C ARG A 158 6.96 1.74 18.16
N ASN A 159 6.23 2.63 17.50
CA ASN A 159 6.56 4.06 17.46
C ASN A 159 5.28 4.91 17.21
N ARG A 160 5.40 6.23 17.29
CA ARG A 160 4.26 7.14 17.11
C ARG A 160 3.65 7.16 15.71
N GLY A 161 4.34 6.61 14.72
CA GLY A 161 3.86 6.44 13.36
C GLY A 161 3.42 7.72 12.67
N TYR A 162 2.45 7.57 11.77
CA TYR A 162 1.89 8.66 10.96
C TYR A 162 0.46 8.98 11.37
N GLU A 163 0.12 10.25 11.27
CA GLU A 163 -1.21 10.75 11.53
C GLU A 163 -1.79 11.39 10.27
N PHE A 164 -2.97 10.96 9.87
CA PHE A 164 -3.69 11.48 8.72
C PHE A 164 -4.66 12.55 9.22
N VAL A 165 -4.36 13.82 8.91
CA VAL A 165 -5.04 14.99 9.46
C VAL A 165 -5.82 15.68 8.34
N ALA A 166 -7.13 15.83 8.53
CA ALA A 166 -7.99 16.57 7.60
C ALA A 166 -7.51 18.02 7.45
N LEU A 167 -7.59 18.57 6.23
CA LEU A 167 -7.33 19.98 6.01
C LEU A 167 -8.55 20.81 6.45
N SER A 168 -8.30 21.86 7.23
CA SER A 168 -9.29 22.94 7.41
C SER A 168 -9.49 23.74 6.12
N GLU A 169 -10.51 24.60 6.08
CA GLU A 169 -10.77 25.47 4.93
C GLU A 169 -9.57 26.39 4.66
N GLU A 170 -9.08 27.09 5.68
CA GLU A 170 -7.92 27.98 5.60
C GLU A 170 -6.67 27.24 5.10
N GLN A 171 -6.41 26.04 5.63
CA GLN A 171 -5.26 25.24 5.22
C GLN A 171 -5.37 24.70 3.80
N ALA A 172 -6.59 24.48 3.31
CA ALA A 172 -6.78 23.98 1.96
C ALA A 172 -6.40 25.02 0.92
N ASP A 173 -6.80 26.28 1.10
CA ASP A 173 -6.54 27.34 0.12
C ASP A 173 -5.03 27.56 -0.10
N ASP A 174 -4.22 27.37 0.95
CA ASP A 174 -2.76 27.51 0.90
C ASP A 174 -2.01 26.19 0.59
N ALA A 175 -2.70 25.05 0.58
CA ALA A 175 -2.05 23.76 0.38
C ALA A 175 -1.72 23.49 -1.10
N PRO A 176 -0.66 22.70 -1.39
CA PRO A 176 -0.43 22.15 -2.73
C PRO A 176 -1.66 21.41 -3.28
N GLU A 177 -1.83 21.44 -4.61
CA GLU A 177 -2.99 20.88 -5.31
C GLU A 177 -3.27 19.42 -4.92
N GLU A 178 -2.23 18.59 -4.77
CA GLU A 178 -2.39 17.18 -4.39
C GLU A 178 -2.96 16.99 -2.96
N LEU A 179 -2.76 17.96 -2.07
CA LEU A 179 -3.36 17.96 -0.73
C LEU A 179 -4.78 18.53 -0.79
N GLN A 180 -5.02 19.57 -1.59
CA GLN A 180 -6.35 20.11 -1.83
C GLN A 180 -7.31 19.07 -2.40
N MET A 181 -6.86 18.29 -3.39
CA MET A 181 -7.67 17.26 -4.04
C MET A 181 -8.04 16.10 -3.11
N ARG A 182 -7.13 15.68 -2.21
CA ARG A 182 -7.38 14.57 -1.28
C ARG A 182 -8.04 15.02 0.04
N GLY A 183 -7.86 16.27 0.44
CA GLY A 183 -8.50 16.86 1.61
C GLY A 183 -7.89 16.49 2.96
N TYR A 184 -6.69 15.91 2.99
CA TYR A 184 -5.92 15.62 4.20
C TYR A 184 -4.41 15.70 3.92
N ARG A 185 -3.64 15.85 5.00
CA ARG A 185 -2.17 15.75 4.99
C ARG A 185 -1.70 14.64 5.93
N ILE A 186 -0.50 14.15 5.70
CA ILE A 186 0.14 13.13 6.55
C ILE A 186 1.18 13.82 7.43
N VAL A 187 0.98 13.79 8.74
CA VAL A 187 1.96 14.23 9.73
C VAL A 187 2.80 13.02 10.13
N ARG A 188 4.11 13.09 9.87
CA ARG A 188 5.04 12.01 10.19
C ARG A 188 5.67 12.27 11.55
N HIS A 189 5.24 11.54 12.58
CA HIS A 189 5.78 11.72 13.94
C HIS A 189 7.09 10.95 14.10
N GLU A 190 7.07 9.64 13.83
CA GLU A 190 8.23 8.75 13.94
C GLU A 190 8.19 7.69 12.82
N THR A 191 9.37 7.26 12.36
CA THR A 191 9.51 6.18 11.37
C THR A 191 10.75 5.34 11.70
N GLU A 192 10.56 4.04 11.86
CA GLU A 192 11.68 3.10 11.84
C GLU A 192 12.13 2.91 10.39
N THR A 193 13.41 3.13 10.10
CA THR A 193 13.94 3.05 8.73
C THR A 193 15.05 2.02 8.63
N VAL A 194 14.85 1.03 7.78
CA VAL A 194 15.89 0.08 7.36
C VAL A 194 16.27 0.44 5.92
N ASP A 195 17.37 1.18 5.75
CA ASP A 195 17.89 1.60 4.43
C ASP A 195 19.27 0.97 4.20
N VAL A 196 19.32 -0.06 3.37
CA VAL A 196 20.55 -0.79 3.04
C VAL A 196 20.92 -0.52 1.58
N ARG A 197 22.07 0.14 1.38
CA ARG A 197 22.50 0.61 0.06
C ARG A 197 23.67 -0.17 -0.52
N GLU A 198 24.52 -0.73 0.34
CA GLU A 198 25.71 -1.44 -0.10
C GLU A 198 25.36 -2.88 -0.49
N PRO A 199 25.69 -3.33 -1.71
CA PRO A 199 25.44 -4.71 -2.13
C PRO A 199 26.03 -5.75 -1.16
N GLY A 200 25.29 -6.84 -0.96
CA GLY A 200 25.65 -7.88 -0.02
C GLY A 200 24.45 -8.60 0.59
N SER A 201 24.75 -9.57 1.44
CA SER A 201 23.75 -10.33 2.20
C SER A 201 23.62 -9.76 3.61
N TYR A 202 22.41 -9.45 4.03
CA TYR A 202 22.10 -8.85 5.33
C TYR A 202 20.97 -9.62 6.00
N THR A 203 21.11 -9.80 7.30
CA THR A 203 20.07 -10.37 8.16
C THR A 203 19.66 -9.32 9.18
N LEU A 204 18.35 -9.08 9.30
CA LEU A 204 17.77 -8.19 10.30
C LEU A 204 16.99 -9.02 11.32
N THR A 205 17.40 -8.97 12.58
CA THR A 205 16.71 -9.62 13.70
C THR A 205 16.63 -8.65 14.86
N ASP A 206 15.43 -8.30 15.31
CA ASP A 206 15.17 -7.41 16.46
C ASP A 206 15.91 -6.06 16.38
N GLY A 207 15.96 -5.47 15.19
CA GLY A 207 16.66 -4.19 14.95
C GLY A 207 18.17 -4.30 14.76
N ALA A 208 18.77 -5.48 15.01
CA ALA A 208 20.18 -5.73 14.73
C ALA A 208 20.36 -6.14 13.25
N LEU A 209 20.98 -5.27 12.47
CA LEU A 209 21.36 -5.53 11.09
C LEU A 209 22.79 -6.11 11.04
N VAL A 210 22.92 -7.33 10.55
CA VAL A 210 24.21 -8.02 10.42
C VAL A 210 24.48 -8.34 8.95
N ARG A 211 25.66 -7.96 8.46
CA ARG A 211 26.13 -8.36 7.14
C ARG A 211 26.68 -9.79 7.23
N SER A 212 26.21 -10.66 6.36
CA SER A 212 26.70 -12.04 6.22
C SER A 212 27.77 -12.11 5.13
N GLU A 213 28.86 -12.80 5.41
CA GLU A 213 29.86 -13.17 4.40
C GLU A 213 29.40 -14.37 3.55
N ALA A 214 28.48 -15.18 4.07
CA ALA A 214 27.82 -16.23 3.30
C ALA A 214 26.71 -15.62 2.44
N ALA A 215 26.71 -15.93 1.14
CA ALA A 215 25.62 -15.55 0.25
C ALA A 215 24.31 -16.16 0.78
N LEU A 216 23.37 -15.31 1.19
CA LEU A 216 21.98 -15.75 1.36
C LEU A 216 21.54 -16.30 0.01
N ALA A 217 21.01 -17.53 -0.01
CA ALA A 217 20.43 -18.07 -1.23
C ALA A 217 19.38 -17.09 -1.75
N ALA A 218 19.51 -16.68 -3.01
CA ALA A 218 18.51 -15.86 -3.67
C ALA A 218 17.14 -16.51 -3.50
N VAL A 219 16.13 -15.69 -3.24
CA VAL A 219 14.75 -16.14 -3.12
C VAL A 219 14.40 -16.86 -4.43
N PRO A 220 14.04 -18.16 -4.42
CA PRO A 220 13.74 -18.91 -5.64
C PRO A 220 12.44 -18.44 -6.32
#